data_AF-A0A2U9IIK1-F1
#
_entry.id   AF-A0A2U9IIK1-F1
#
_cell.length_a   1.000
_cell.length_b   1.000
_cell.length_c   1.000
_cell.angle_alpha   90.00
_cell.angle_beta   90.00
_cell.angle_gamma   90.00
#
_symmetry.space_group_name_H-M   'P 1'
#
loop_
_entity.id
_entity.type
_entity.pdbx_description
1 polymer ?
#
loop_
_entity_poly.entity_id
_entity_poly.type
_entity_poly.pdbx_seq_one_letter_code
_entity_poly.pdbx_strand_id
1 'polypeptide(L)'
;MRYSYYLLGSSISLFIGGIMLIGKVPLILTISTLIIVIFLIYLAYSINSKKKKALINLGLVLGILSIIISATSPAHFNALKQFGNGYYITILDILMILGFYGFPLAYIIEWLTQMKKSKV
;
A
#
# COMPACT_ATOMS: atom_id res chain seq x y z
N MET A 1 16.74 0.47 4.33
CA MET A 1 16.21 1.78 4.73
C MET A 1 15.10 2.24 3.79
N ARG A 2 15.32 2.34 2.46
CA ARG A 2 14.30 2.79 1.50
C ARG A 2 12.98 1.99 1.49
N TYR A 3 13.04 0.66 1.62
CA TYR A 3 11.85 -0.20 1.71
C TYR A 3 10.87 0.20 2.81
N SER A 4 11.37 0.62 3.97
CA SER A 4 10.54 1.04 5.09
C SER A 4 9.74 2.30 4.76
N TYR A 5 10.30 3.22 3.97
CA TYR A 5 9.59 4.44 3.56
C TYR A 5 8.42 4.13 2.62
N TYR A 6 8.59 3.20 1.69
CA TYR A 6 7.48 2.79 0.81
C TYR A 6 6.35 2.14 1.62
N LEU A 7 6.68 1.25 2.56
CA LEU A 7 5.68 0.63 3.44
C LEU A 7 4.96 1.67 4.30
N LEU A 8 5.69 2.62 4.89
CA LEU A 8 5.08 3.71 5.67
C LEU A 8 4.23 4.64 4.81
N GLY A 9 4.66 4.95 3.59
CA GLY A 9 3.87 5.71 2.61
C GLY A 9 2.53 5.03 2.33
N SER A 10 2.56 3.72 2.02
CA SER A 10 1.34 2.93 1.88
C SER A 10 0.48 2.97 3.15
N SER A 11 1.07 2.73 4.33
CA SER A 11 0.33 2.77 5.60
C SER A 11 -0.37 4.10 5.84
N ILE A 12 0.30 5.22 5.58
CA ILE A 12 -0.26 6.56 5.78
C ILE A 12 -1.42 6.80 4.80
N SER A 13 -1.22 6.47 3.51
CA SER A 13 -2.28 6.62 2.50
C SER A 13 -3.52 5.79 2.84
N LEU A 14 -3.30 4.52 3.24
CA LEU A 14 -4.39 3.61 3.63
C LEU A 14 -5.07 4.04 4.93
N PHE A 15 -4.33 4.57 5.89
CA PHE A 15 -4.89 5.05 7.16
C PHE A 15 -5.79 6.26 6.95
N ILE A 16 -5.32 7.27 6.20
CA ILE A 16 -6.11 8.47 5.89
C ILE A 16 -7.33 8.08 5.05
N GLY A 17 -7.16 7.28 4.00
CA GLY A 17 -8.27 6.82 3.17
C GLY A 17 -9.29 5.99 3.97
N GLY A 18 -8.81 5.12 4.85
CA GLY A 18 -9.64 4.32 5.76
C GLY A 18 -10.47 5.18 6.72
N ILE A 19 -9.88 6.22 7.31
CA ILE A 19 -10.60 7.19 8.16
C ILE A 19 -11.70 7.90 7.36
N MET A 20 -11.39 8.37 6.16
CA MET A 20 -12.34 9.07 5.30
C MET A 20 -13.55 8.21 4.93
N LEU A 21 -13.38 6.88 4.90
CA LEU A 21 -14.42 5.91 4.54
C LEU A 21 -15.20 5.35 5.74
N ILE A 22 -14.92 5.77 6.98
CA ILE A 22 -15.65 5.31 8.17
C ILE A 22 -17.15 5.64 8.01
N GLY A 23 -18.01 4.62 8.21
CA GLY A 23 -19.46 4.74 8.03
C GLY A 23 -19.93 4.80 6.58
N LYS A 24 -19.02 4.73 5.59
CA LYS A 24 -19.32 4.66 4.15
C LYS A 24 -19.09 3.28 3.54
N VAL A 25 -18.27 2.45 4.19
CA VAL A 25 -17.99 1.07 3.78
C VAL A 25 -18.37 0.08 4.90
N PRO A 26 -18.61 -1.20 4.57
CA PRO A 26 -18.83 -2.24 5.57
C PRO A 26 -17.75 -2.24 6.66
N LEU A 27 -18.16 -2.36 7.91
CA LEU A 27 -17.27 -2.29 9.08
C LEU A 27 -16.07 -3.25 8.97
N ILE A 28 -16.30 -4.43 8.39
CA ILE A 28 -15.25 -5.43 8.15
C ILE A 28 -14.10 -4.86 7.32
N LEU A 29 -14.36 -4.07 6.27
CA LEU A 29 -13.32 -3.48 5.43
C LEU A 29 -12.52 -2.42 6.20
N THR A 30 -13.19 -1.62 7.02
CA THR A 30 -12.53 -0.63 7.88
C THR A 30 -11.58 -1.30 8.87
N ILE A 31 -12.04 -2.35 9.56
CA ILE A 31 -11.23 -3.10 10.52
C ILE A 31 -10.07 -3.80 9.81
N SER A 32 -10.31 -4.47 8.68
CA SER A 32 -9.26 -5.12 7.90
C SER A 32 -8.21 -4.14 7.41
N THR A 33 -8.61 -2.94 6.96
CA THR A 33 -7.68 -1.89 6.54
C THR A 33 -6.81 -1.43 7.70
N LEU A 34 -7.39 -1.23 8.89
CA LEU A 34 -6.63 -0.84 10.08
C LEU A 34 -5.61 -1.92 10.49
N ILE A 35 -6.00 -3.20 10.44
CA ILE A 35 -5.09 -4.32 10.71
C ILE A 35 -3.93 -4.31 9.71
N ILE A 36 -4.19 -4.11 8.42
CA ILE A 36 -3.16 -4.02 7.38
C ILE A 36 -2.22 -2.84 7.64
N VAL A 37 -2.74 -1.67 8.00
CA VAL A 37 -1.94 -0.48 8.33
C VAL A 37 -0.97 -0.78 9.48
N ILE A 38 -1.47 -1.35 10.59
CA ILE A 38 -0.65 -1.73 11.75
C ILE A 38 0.43 -2.74 11.34
N PHE A 39 0.05 -3.74 10.55
CA PHE A 39 0.97 -4.76 10.07
C PHE A 39 2.08 -4.19 9.18
N LEU A 40 1.74 -3.29 8.26
CA LEU A 40 2.70 -2.61 7.39
C LEU A 40 3.66 -1.71 8.18
N ILE A 41 3.17 -0.99 9.21
CA ILE A 41 4.02 -0.21 10.12
C ILE A 41 4.98 -1.13 10.88
N TYR A 42 4.47 -2.23 11.43
CA TYR A 42 5.30 -3.23 12.12
C TYR A 42 6.38 -3.82 11.20
N LEU A 43 6.01 -4.14 9.95
CA LEU A 43 6.93 -4.66 8.95
C LEU A 43 8.00 -3.62 8.57
N ALA A 44 7.59 -2.36 8.38
CA ALA A 44 8.50 -1.26 8.08
C ALA A 44 9.55 -1.06 9.19
N TYR A 45 9.10 -1.05 10.45
CA TYR A 45 9.96 -1.00 11.63
C TYR A 45 10.91 -2.21 11.68
N SER A 46 10.39 -3.42 11.50
CA SER A 46 11.17 -4.66 11.57
C SER A 46 12.24 -4.77 10.48
N ILE A 47 11.94 -4.32 9.25
CA ILE A 47 12.92 -4.24 8.16
C ILE A 47 14.04 -3.25 8.51
N ASN A 48 13.69 -2.10 9.11
CA ASN A 48 14.68 -1.09 9.46
C ASN A 48 15.63 -1.58 10.57
N SER A 49 15.08 -2.22 11.62
CA SER A 49 15.85 -2.64 12.79
C SER A 49 16.68 -3.91 12.56
N LYS A 50 16.16 -4.90 11.81
CA LYS A 50 16.78 -6.23 11.72
C LYS A 50 17.42 -6.54 10.36
N LYS A 51 17.20 -5.72 9.33
CA LYS A 51 17.72 -5.88 7.95
C LYS A 51 17.58 -7.30 7.37
N LYS A 52 16.56 -8.06 7.77
CA LYS A 52 16.38 -9.45 7.34
C LYS A 52 15.83 -9.50 5.91
N LYS A 53 16.55 -10.18 5.00
CA LYS A 53 16.12 -10.41 3.60
C LYS A 53 14.72 -11.02 3.49
N ALA A 54 14.37 -11.95 4.40
CA ALA A 54 13.05 -12.57 4.42
C ALA A 54 11.90 -11.56 4.59
N LEU A 55 12.08 -10.54 5.44
CA LEU A 55 11.07 -9.50 5.65
C LEU A 55 10.92 -8.59 4.43
N ILE A 56 12.02 -8.34 3.72
CA ILE A 56 12.01 -7.58 2.47
C ILE A 56 11.24 -8.35 1.39
N ASN A 57 11.49 -9.66 1.28
CA ASN A 57 10.76 -10.51 0.33
C ASN A 57 9.27 -10.63 0.69
N LEU A 58 8.92 -10.64 1.97
CA LEU A 58 7.53 -10.56 2.40
C LEU A 58 6.89 -9.25 1.93
N GLY A 59 7.57 -8.12 2.10
CA GLY A 59 7.10 -6.83 1.58
C GLY A 59 6.89 -6.82 0.06
N LEU A 60 7.75 -7.50 -0.70
CA LEU A 60 7.57 -7.69 -2.13
C LEU A 60 6.28 -8.44 -2.46
N VAL A 61 6.06 -9.60 -1.81
CA VAL A 61 4.85 -10.41 -2.02
C VAL A 61 3.60 -9.59 -1.70
N LEU A 62 3.61 -8.86 -0.58
CA LEU A 62 2.50 -7.99 -0.19
C LEU A 62 2.28 -6.85 -1.20
N GLY A 63 3.35 -6.27 -1.72
CA GLY A 63 3.25 -5.22 -2.76
C GLY A 63 2.61 -5.74 -4.05
N ILE A 64 3.00 -6.93 -4.50
CA ILE A 64 2.40 -7.58 -5.68
C ILE A 64 0.92 -7.89 -5.42
N LEU A 65 0.60 -8.50 -4.27
CA LEU A 65 -0.78 -8.80 -3.89
C LEU A 65 -1.64 -7.55 -3.78
N SER A 66 -1.10 -6.46 -3.23
CA SER A 66 -1.80 -5.17 -3.12
C SER A 66 -2.24 -4.65 -4.49
N ILE A 67 -1.35 -4.67 -5.48
CA ILE A 67 -1.64 -4.25 -6.85
C ILE A 67 -2.71 -5.15 -7.47
N ILE A 68 -2.57 -6.47 -7.36
CA ILE A 68 -3.50 -7.44 -7.96
C ILE A 68 -4.90 -7.29 -7.35
N ILE A 69 -4.99 -7.32 -6.01
CA ILE A 69 -6.27 -7.20 -5.30
C ILE A 69 -6.94 -5.86 -5.61
N SER A 70 -6.16 -4.79 -5.68
CA SER A 70 -6.71 -3.49 -6.03
C SER A 70 -7.20 -3.44 -7.48
N ALA A 71 -6.45 -4.01 -8.43
CA ALA A 71 -6.80 -4.02 -9.85
C ALA A 71 -8.04 -4.88 -10.15
N THR A 72 -8.32 -5.90 -9.34
CA THR A 72 -9.50 -6.75 -9.49
C THR A 72 -10.69 -6.32 -8.63
N SER A 73 -10.54 -5.25 -7.83
CA SER A 73 -11.61 -4.74 -6.95
C SER A 73 -12.63 -3.92 -7.74
N PRO A 74 -13.91 -4.35 -7.81
CA PRO A 74 -14.96 -3.55 -8.44
C PRO A 74 -15.16 -2.20 -7.74
N ALA A 75 -14.94 -2.14 -6.42
CA ALA A 75 -15.06 -0.91 -5.65
C ALA A 75 -14.01 0.14 -6.07
N HIS A 76 -12.75 -0.27 -6.23
CA HIS A 76 -11.69 0.62 -6.69
C HIS A 76 -11.92 1.07 -8.14
N PHE A 77 -12.36 0.15 -9.00
CA PHE A 77 -12.68 0.49 -10.39
C PHE A 77 -13.84 1.50 -10.50
N ASN A 78 -14.90 1.31 -9.71
CA ASN A 78 -16.03 2.23 -9.70
C ASN A 78 -15.70 3.59 -9.07
N ALA A 79 -14.79 3.64 -8.09
CA ALA A 79 -14.30 4.88 -7.51
C ALA A 79 -13.51 5.69 -8.56
N LEU A 80 -12.57 5.06 -9.27
CA LEU A 80 -11.77 5.72 -10.31
C LEU A 80 -12.60 6.26 -11.49
N LYS A 81 -13.75 5.66 -11.81
CA LYS A 81 -14.68 6.22 -12.81
C LYS A 81 -15.27 7.57 -12.39
N GLN A 82 -15.27 7.86 -11.10
CA GLN A 82 -15.75 9.10 -10.51
C GLN A 82 -14.62 10.08 -10.21
N PHE A 83 -13.38 9.76 -10.61
CA PHE A 83 -12.22 10.61 -10.43
C PHE A 83 -12.47 12.01 -11.01
N GLY A 84 -12.21 13.05 -10.21
CA GLY A 84 -12.43 14.44 -10.63
C GLY A 84 -13.87 14.95 -10.47
N ASN A 85 -14.86 14.09 -10.18
CA ASN A 85 -16.25 14.52 -9.98
C ASN A 85 -16.52 15.13 -8.59
N GLY A 86 -15.48 15.32 -7.77
CA GLY A 86 -15.55 16.01 -6.49
C GLY A 86 -14.25 15.89 -5.70
N TYR A 87 -13.96 16.89 -4.87
CA TYR A 87 -12.73 16.94 -4.07
C TYR A 87 -12.56 15.70 -3.18
N TYR A 88 -13.63 15.28 -2.50
CA TYR A 88 -13.60 14.12 -1.60
C TYR A 88 -13.23 12.82 -2.34
N ILE A 89 -13.88 12.53 -3.48
CA ILE A 89 -13.63 11.32 -4.27
C ILE A 89 -12.22 11.37 -4.88
N THR A 90 -11.82 12.52 -5.39
CA THR A 90 -10.49 12.69 -5.99
C THR A 90 -9.37 12.46 -4.97
N ILE A 91 -9.52 12.96 -3.74
CA ILE A 91 -8.55 12.71 -2.67
C ILE A 91 -8.50 11.22 -2.32
N LEU A 92 -9.66 10.57 -2.19
CA LEU A 92 -9.73 9.13 -1.93
C LEU A 92 -9.03 8.32 -3.03
N ASP A 93 -9.23 8.68 -4.29
CA ASP A 93 -8.60 7.99 -5.40
C ASP A 93 -7.09 8.20 -5.45
N ILE A 94 -6.60 9.41 -5.12
CA ILE A 94 -5.16 9.66 -4.99
C ILE A 94 -4.58 8.78 -3.86
N LEU A 95 -5.25 8.72 -2.70
CA LEU A 95 -4.82 7.89 -1.58
C LEU A 95 -4.83 6.40 -1.93
N MET A 96 -5.83 5.95 -2.68
CA MET A 96 -5.92 4.59 -3.21
C MET A 96 -4.75 4.29 -4.16
N ILE A 97 -4.48 5.17 -5.13
CA ILE A 97 -3.38 5.02 -6.09
C ILE A 97 -2.04 4.94 -5.35
N LEU A 98 -1.78 5.85 -4.42
CA LEU A 98 -0.54 5.85 -3.64
C LEU A 98 -0.41 4.59 -2.78
N GLY A 99 -1.48 4.24 -2.05
CA GLY A 99 -1.50 3.13 -1.10
C GLY A 99 -1.33 1.75 -1.74
N PHE A 100 -2.01 1.50 -2.87
CA PHE A 100 -2.09 0.19 -3.52
C PHE A 100 -1.21 0.04 -4.77
N TYR A 101 -0.77 1.14 -5.39
CA TYR A 101 0.04 1.08 -6.62
C TYR A 101 1.36 1.81 -6.51
N GLY A 102 1.35 3.11 -6.19
CA GLY A 102 2.53 3.97 -6.23
C GLY A 102 3.66 3.47 -5.32
N PHE A 103 3.40 3.35 -4.02
CA PHE A 103 4.41 2.85 -3.08
C PHE A 103 4.73 1.35 -3.27
N PRO A 104 3.77 0.46 -3.51
CA PRO A 104 4.06 -0.94 -3.86
C PRO A 104 4.95 -1.11 -5.09
N LEU A 105 4.71 -0.34 -6.16
CA LEU A 105 5.56 -0.36 -7.37
C LEU A 105 6.97 0.15 -7.06
N ALA A 106 7.10 1.25 -6.32
CA ALA A 106 8.41 1.76 -5.91
C ALA A 106 9.19 0.73 -5.07
N TYR A 107 8.50 -0.02 -4.20
CA TYR A 107 9.07 -1.13 -3.45
C TYR A 107 9.61 -2.23 -4.37
N ILE A 108 8.80 -2.68 -5.32
CA ILE A 108 9.15 -3.74 -6.28
C ILE A 108 10.34 -3.32 -7.15
N ILE A 109 10.32 -2.09 -7.69
CA ILE A 109 11.40 -1.56 -8.52
C ILE A 109 12.72 -1.51 -7.74
N GLU A 110 12.70 -1.00 -6.51
CA GLU A 110 13.90 -0.97 -5.65
C GLU A 110 14.44 -2.39 -5.42
N TRP A 111 13.56 -3.37 -5.15
CA TRP A 111 13.94 -4.77 -4.98
C TRP A 111 14.61 -5.36 -6.22
N LEU A 112 14.02 -5.15 -7.40
CA LEU A 112 14.59 -5.59 -8.67
C LEU A 112 15.97 -4.96 -8.95
N THR A 113 16.13 -3.67 -8.63
CA THR A 113 17.41 -2.97 -8.85
C THR A 113 18.52 -3.46 -7.93
N GLN A 114 18.20 -3.77 -6.66
CA GLN A 114 19.18 -4.31 -5.71
C GLN A 114 19.58 -5.75 -6.07
N MET A 115 18.65 -6.57 -6.55
CA MET A 115 18.98 -7.90 -7.06
C MET A 115 19.95 -7.85 -8.24
N LYS A 116 19.73 -6.95 -9.19
CA LYS A 116 20.61 -6.81 -10.36
C LYS A 116 22.03 -6.43 -9.94
N LYS A 117 22.17 -5.50 -8.98
CA LYS A 117 23.48 -5.09 -8.43
C LYS A 117 24.20 -6.19 -7.66
N SER A 118 23.48 -7.16 -7.08
CA SER A 118 24.10 -8.26 -6.34
C SER A 118 24.61 -9.39 -7.24
N LYS A 119 24.26 -9.39 -8.54
CA LYS A 119 24.67 -10.41 -9.52
C LYS A 119 25.81 -9.95 -10.45
N VAL A 120 26.18 -8.67 -10.38
CA VAL A 120 27.35 -8.07 -11.06
C VAL A 120 28.45 -7.93 -10.02
#